data_AF-A0ABF7QWW9-F1
#
_entry.id   AF-A0ABF7QWW9-F1
#
_cell.length_a   1.000
_cell.length_b   1.000
_cell.length_c   1.000
_cell.angle_alpha   90.00
_cell.angle_beta   90.00
_cell.angle_gamma   90.00
#
_symmetry.space_group_name_H-M   'P 1'
#
loop_
_entity.id
_entity.type
_entity.pdbx_description
1 polymer ?
#
loop_
_entity_poly.entity_id
_entity_poly.type
_entity_poly.pdbx_seq_one_letter_code
_entity_poly.pdbx_strand_id
1 'polypeptide(L)'
;MDISILQIFTVALGAVTAGLLVWGAPVRWPAPLLRATERDIALASEAAQVFGRDAVPPYTMILAYGITAIVVFLVVSLIFGPIFGIVIAIPVAFFLPKAVIRYFLQRRWLQIESQLPYAVDQIVSAVRTGKPLAVAVNAVADTGQMPASREFERIAREQKLGIGLVEALDRHGRTVPSLHFKMVDAALGLFARQGGDISEPLTEMSKSFKEIWKLDQKITTSSSQARMNFRVVNGGALFMILMIFFGQPELIDKVFGNAIGIVIAIVGAILYATGFFWMRSMMKVSV
;
A
#
# COMPACT_ATOMS: atom_id res chain seq x y z
N MET A 1 49.49 -20.11 7.87
CA MET A 1 50.26 -18.96 7.37
C MET A 1 49.69 -18.54 6.03
N ASP A 2 49.15 -17.36 5.78
CA ASP A 2 48.73 -16.21 6.58
C ASP A 2 47.91 -15.31 5.63
N ILE A 3 46.58 -15.34 5.72
CA ILE A 3 45.71 -14.36 5.04
C ILE A 3 44.76 -13.67 6.06
N SER A 4 44.96 -13.88 7.36
CA SER A 4 43.92 -13.56 8.35
C SER A 4 44.15 -12.26 9.13
N ILE A 5 45.34 -11.66 9.11
CA ILE A 5 45.62 -10.49 9.99
C ILE A 5 45.67 -9.17 9.20
N LEU A 6 46.20 -9.20 7.97
CA LEU A 6 46.34 -8.00 7.13
C LEU A 6 45.00 -7.49 6.56
N GLN A 7 44.04 -8.39 6.28
CA GLN A 7 42.69 -8.01 5.84
C GLN A 7 41.83 -7.46 6.98
N ILE A 8 42.02 -7.96 8.21
CA ILE A 8 41.32 -7.46 9.38
C ILE A 8 41.83 -6.05 9.72
N PHE A 9 43.14 -5.79 9.57
CA PHE A 9 43.72 -4.47 9.81
C PHE A 9 43.29 -3.42 8.78
N THR A 10 43.17 -3.77 7.49
CA THR A 10 42.70 -2.82 6.46
C THR A 10 41.21 -2.50 6.60
N VAL A 11 40.37 -3.45 7.01
CA VAL A 11 38.95 -3.22 7.31
C VAL A 11 38.76 -2.43 8.61
N ALA A 12 39.59 -2.67 9.63
CA ALA A 12 39.59 -1.88 10.86
C ALA A 12 40.03 -0.42 10.61
N LEU A 13 41.04 -0.20 9.77
CA LEU A 13 41.49 1.14 9.41
C LEU A 13 40.44 1.90 8.56
N GLY A 14 39.69 1.19 7.71
CA GLY A 14 38.55 1.74 6.96
C GLY A 14 37.36 2.12 7.84
N ALA A 15 37.07 1.32 8.88
CA ALA A 15 36.02 1.61 9.85
C ALA A 15 36.37 2.80 10.76
N VAL A 16 37.64 2.95 11.13
CA VAL A 16 38.11 4.08 11.95
C VAL A 16 38.13 5.40 11.16
N THR A 17 38.48 5.36 9.87
CA THR A 17 38.43 6.55 9.00
C THR A 17 36.98 6.96 8.66
N ALA A 18 36.07 6.01 8.48
CA ALA A 18 34.63 6.30 8.33
C ALA A 18 34.01 6.85 9.64
N GLY A 19 34.41 6.33 10.80
CA GLY A 19 33.96 6.81 12.11
C GLY A 19 34.44 8.23 12.44
N LEU A 20 35.67 8.58 12.08
CA LEU A 20 36.23 9.92 12.32
C LEU A 20 35.62 10.98 11.38
N LEU A 21 35.25 10.61 10.14
CA LEU A 21 34.53 11.50 9.23
C LEU A 21 33.09 11.79 9.69
N VAL A 22 32.45 10.85 10.40
CA VAL A 22 31.10 11.01 10.96
C VAL A 22 31.09 11.84 12.25
N TRP A 23 32.19 11.84 13.02
CA TRP A 23 32.28 12.54 14.30
C TRP A 23 32.72 14.01 14.20
N GLY A 24 33.43 14.40 13.13
CA GLY A 24 33.96 15.75 12.94
C GLY A 24 33.04 16.75 12.20
N ALA A 25 31.93 16.30 11.63
CA ALA A 25 31.00 17.20 10.94
C ALA A 25 29.98 17.77 11.94
N PRO A 26 29.89 19.11 12.13
CA PRO A 26 28.83 19.70 12.93
C PRO A 26 27.48 19.33 12.29
N VAL A 27 26.78 18.37 12.90
CA VAL A 27 25.55 17.75 12.38
C VAL A 27 24.42 18.77 12.37
N ARG A 28 24.37 19.58 11.31
CA ARG A 28 23.14 20.16 10.81
C ARG A 28 22.34 19.01 10.22
N TRP A 29 21.40 18.48 10.99
CA TRP A 29 20.53 17.37 10.60
C TRP A 29 19.92 17.63 9.21
N PRO A 30 20.07 16.69 8.25
CA PRO A 30 19.47 16.86 6.94
C PRO A 30 17.94 16.81 7.07
N ALA A 31 17.28 17.87 6.57
CA ALA A 31 15.83 18.04 6.50
C ALA A 31 14.97 16.79 6.15
N PRO A 32 15.41 15.78 5.35
CA PRO A 32 14.63 14.56 5.12
C PRO A 32 14.30 13.72 6.37
N LEU A 33 15.13 13.73 7.43
CA LEU A 33 14.86 12.94 8.64
C LEU A 33 13.74 13.53 9.50
N LEU A 34 13.61 14.86 9.52
CA LEU A 34 12.53 15.56 10.20
C LEU A 34 11.17 15.34 9.50
N ARG A 35 11.17 15.26 8.15
CA ARG A 35 9.97 14.91 7.36
C ARG A 35 9.54 13.45 7.53
N ALA A 36 10.47 12.55 7.89
CA ALA A 36 10.16 11.15 8.18
C ALA A 36 9.39 11.03 9.49
N THR A 37 9.73 11.84 10.50
CA THR A 37 9.02 11.88 11.79
C THR A 37 7.61 12.44 11.61
N GLU A 38 7.43 13.51 10.83
CA GLU A 38 6.09 14.06 10.50
C GLU A 38 5.19 13.04 9.77
N ARG A 39 5.75 12.29 8.82
CA ARG A 39 5.04 11.20 8.12
C ARG A 39 4.74 10.00 9.02
N ASP A 40 5.57 9.72 10.01
CA ASP A 40 5.36 8.60 10.93
C ASP A 40 4.26 8.93 11.96
N ILE A 41 4.17 10.19 12.41
CA ILE A 41 3.04 10.67 13.21
C ILE A 41 1.76 10.68 12.35
N ALA A 42 1.86 11.06 11.07
CA ALA A 42 0.73 11.00 10.13
C ALA A 42 0.23 9.57 9.92
N LEU A 43 1.10 8.58 9.67
CA LEU A 43 0.73 7.17 9.51
C LEU A 43 0.20 6.54 10.80
N ALA A 44 0.74 6.91 11.97
CA ALA A 44 0.20 6.49 13.25
C ALA A 44 -1.17 7.13 13.52
N SER A 45 -1.36 8.39 13.14
CA SER A 45 -2.65 9.08 13.24
C SER A 45 -3.68 8.54 12.25
N GLU A 46 -3.26 8.14 11.04
CA GLU A 46 -4.10 7.54 10.00
C GLU A 46 -4.47 6.10 10.38
N ALA A 47 -3.52 5.32 10.92
CA ALA A 47 -3.81 4.00 11.47
C ALA A 47 -4.73 4.08 12.71
N ALA A 48 -4.54 5.06 13.60
CA ALA A 48 -5.44 5.30 14.72
C ALA A 48 -6.83 5.78 14.24
N GLN A 49 -6.88 6.60 13.19
CA GLN A 49 -8.11 7.00 12.51
C GLN A 49 -8.73 5.87 11.69
N VAL A 50 -8.06 4.79 11.35
CA VAL A 50 -8.70 3.71 10.58
C VAL A 50 -9.08 2.56 11.49
N PHE A 51 -8.20 2.17 12.41
CA PHE A 51 -8.44 1.06 13.33
C PHE A 51 -9.28 1.45 14.55
N GLY A 52 -9.44 2.74 14.80
CA GLY A 52 -9.99 3.28 16.04
C GLY A 52 -8.85 3.67 16.98
N ARG A 53 -9.03 4.77 17.72
CA ARG A 53 -8.03 5.31 18.66
C ARG A 53 -7.60 4.28 19.73
N ASP A 54 -8.42 3.26 19.94
CA ASP A 54 -8.22 2.18 20.91
C ASP A 54 -7.49 0.94 20.35
N ALA A 55 -7.27 0.84 19.03
CA ALA A 55 -6.80 -0.39 18.39
C ALA A 55 -5.29 -0.43 18.08
N VAL A 56 -4.60 0.71 18.04
CA VAL A 56 -3.13 0.75 17.88
C VAL A 56 -2.55 1.84 18.78
N PRO A 57 -2.37 1.54 20.07
CA PRO A 57 -1.70 2.47 20.98
C PRO A 57 -0.28 2.78 20.50
N PRO A 58 0.24 4.02 20.66
CA PRO A 58 1.59 4.37 20.22
C PRO A 58 2.69 3.44 20.77
N TYR A 59 2.48 2.87 21.96
CA TYR A 59 3.42 1.93 22.58
C TYR A 59 3.49 0.57 21.85
N THR A 60 2.42 0.12 21.17
CA THR A 60 2.46 -1.16 20.44
C THR A 60 3.30 -1.06 19.18
N MET A 61 3.43 0.14 18.58
CA MET A 61 4.34 0.36 17.46
C MET A 61 5.79 0.28 17.91
N ILE A 62 6.15 0.93 19.03
CA ILE A 62 7.51 0.89 19.58
C ILE A 62 7.91 -0.55 19.95
N LEU A 63 7.00 -1.30 20.58
CA LEU A 63 7.20 -2.72 20.88
C LEU A 63 7.36 -3.57 19.62
N ALA A 64 6.55 -3.32 18.57
CA ALA A 64 6.67 -4.03 17.30
C ALA A 64 8.01 -3.75 16.62
N TYR A 65 8.50 -2.49 16.62
CA TYR A 65 9.83 -2.16 16.09
C TYR A 65 10.95 -2.88 16.86
N GLY A 66 10.88 -2.88 18.19
CA GLY A 66 11.87 -3.56 19.04
C GLY A 66 11.90 -5.08 18.84
N ILE A 67 10.73 -5.73 18.82
CA ILE A 67 10.62 -7.19 18.61
C ILE A 67 11.12 -7.56 17.21
N THR A 68 10.75 -6.80 16.17
CA THR A 68 11.18 -7.05 14.80
C THR A 68 12.70 -6.90 14.65
N ALA A 69 13.30 -5.90 15.30
CA ALA A 69 14.75 -5.71 15.32
C ALA A 69 15.50 -6.89 15.95
N ILE A 70 15.03 -7.35 17.11
CA ILE A 70 15.63 -8.47 17.84
C ILE A 70 15.52 -9.76 17.03
N VAL A 71 14.34 -10.05 16.47
CA VAL A 71 14.12 -11.28 15.68
C VAL A 71 14.97 -11.29 14.42
N VAL A 72 15.02 -10.17 13.67
CA VAL A 72 15.83 -10.09 12.44
C VAL A 72 17.31 -10.19 12.76
N PHE A 73 17.78 -9.51 13.81
CA PHE A 73 19.17 -9.61 14.24
C PHE A 73 19.55 -11.06 14.59
N LEU A 74 18.71 -11.77 15.35
CA LEU A 74 18.98 -13.13 15.81
C LEU A 74 18.99 -14.13 14.63
N VAL A 75 18.03 -14.03 13.72
CA VAL A 75 17.92 -14.90 12.54
C VAL A 75 19.08 -14.67 11.56
N VAL A 76 19.40 -13.41 11.23
CA VAL A 76 20.46 -13.08 10.28
C VAL A 76 21.84 -13.39 10.87
N SER A 77 22.05 -13.13 12.16
CA SER A 77 23.30 -13.44 12.84
C SER A 77 23.59 -14.95 12.90
N LEU A 78 22.55 -15.78 12.96
CA LEU A 78 22.70 -17.25 13.00
C LEU A 78 23.13 -17.82 11.64
N ILE A 79 22.74 -17.20 10.53
CA ILE A 79 22.99 -17.71 9.18
C ILE A 79 24.25 -17.08 8.56
N PHE A 80 24.45 -15.76 8.75
CA PHE A 80 25.50 -14.98 8.05
C PHE A 80 26.54 -14.37 9.00
N GLY A 81 26.41 -14.57 10.31
CA GLY A 81 27.31 -14.03 11.33
C GLY A 81 26.89 -12.64 11.86
N PRO A 82 27.46 -12.22 13.01
CA PRO A 82 26.96 -11.08 13.80
C PRO A 82 27.09 -9.72 13.12
N ILE A 83 28.09 -9.55 12.25
CA ILE A 83 28.31 -8.28 11.51
C ILE A 83 27.18 -8.08 10.47
N PHE A 84 26.84 -9.12 9.71
CA PHE A 84 25.72 -9.07 8.77
C PHE A 84 24.37 -8.92 9.50
N GLY A 85 24.26 -9.49 10.71
CA GLY A 85 23.12 -9.31 11.60
C GLY A 85 22.80 -7.83 11.87
N ILE A 86 23.80 -7.04 12.26
CA ILE A 86 23.60 -5.61 12.57
C ILE A 86 23.25 -4.81 11.31
N VAL A 87 23.98 -5.03 10.22
CA VAL A 87 23.84 -4.25 8.97
C VAL A 87 22.46 -4.46 8.34
N ILE A 88 21.89 -5.67 8.44
CA ILE A 88 20.58 -5.99 7.87
C ILE A 88 19.45 -5.69 8.86
N ALA A 89 19.65 -5.91 10.17
CA ALA A 89 18.59 -5.71 11.16
C ALA A 89 18.12 -4.27 11.25
N ILE A 90 19.02 -3.28 11.17
CA ILE A 90 18.66 -1.86 11.29
C ILE A 90 17.67 -1.41 10.19
N PRO A 91 17.95 -1.58 8.87
CA PRO A 91 17.00 -1.19 7.84
C PRO A 91 15.73 -2.04 7.87
N VAL A 92 15.82 -3.35 8.08
CA VAL A 92 14.64 -4.22 8.10
C VAL A 92 13.72 -3.88 9.27
N ALA A 93 14.28 -3.64 10.47
CA ALA A 93 13.50 -3.21 11.63
C ALA A 93 12.75 -1.91 11.38
N PHE A 94 13.33 -0.97 10.61
CA PHE A 94 12.69 0.30 10.33
C PHE A 94 11.64 0.21 9.20
N PHE A 95 11.91 -0.54 8.14
CA PHE A 95 11.04 -0.59 6.95
C PHE A 95 9.92 -1.62 7.07
N LEU A 96 10.16 -2.77 7.69
CA LEU A 96 9.24 -3.91 7.66
C LEU A 96 7.93 -3.63 8.42
N PRO A 97 7.95 -3.10 9.66
CA PRO A 97 6.70 -2.78 10.37
C PRO A 97 5.87 -1.71 9.65
N LYS A 98 6.53 -0.71 9.04
CA LYS A 98 5.87 0.33 8.24
C LYS A 98 5.16 -0.24 7.02
N ALA A 99 5.82 -1.14 6.30
CA ALA A 99 5.24 -1.81 5.14
C ALA A 99 4.03 -2.67 5.54
N VAL A 100 4.13 -3.40 6.64
CA VAL A 100 3.05 -4.24 7.18
C VAL A 100 1.83 -3.38 7.55
N ILE A 101 2.03 -2.27 8.28
CA ILE A 101 0.92 -1.39 8.67
C ILE A 101 0.25 -0.77 7.45
N ARG A 102 1.03 -0.25 6.50
CA ARG A 102 0.49 0.31 5.25
C ARG A 102 -0.30 -0.73 4.46
N TYR A 103 0.17 -1.97 4.42
CA TYR A 103 -0.53 -3.06 3.76
C TYR A 103 -1.89 -3.36 4.41
N PHE A 104 -1.95 -3.45 5.74
CA PHE A 104 -3.22 -3.64 6.45
C PHE A 104 -4.16 -2.44 6.31
N LEU A 105 -3.62 -1.22 6.32
CA LEU A 105 -4.39 0.01 6.11
C LEU A 105 -5.02 0.03 4.71
N GLN A 106 -4.23 -0.25 3.67
CA GLN A 106 -4.70 -0.36 2.29
C GLN A 106 -5.77 -1.45 2.14
N ARG A 107 -5.55 -2.63 2.73
CA ARG A 107 -6.55 -3.71 2.71
C ARG A 107 -7.85 -3.30 3.38
N ARG A 108 -7.78 -2.58 4.49
CA ARG A 108 -8.97 -2.10 5.20
C ARG A 108 -9.73 -1.07 4.38
N TRP A 109 -9.05 -0.14 3.73
CA TRP A 109 -9.71 0.82 2.83
C TRP A 109 -10.38 0.13 1.64
N LEU A 110 -9.73 -0.85 1.03
CA LEU A 110 -10.34 -1.67 -0.01
C LEU A 110 -11.60 -2.40 0.47
N GLN A 111 -11.61 -2.89 1.71
CA GLN A 111 -12.80 -3.49 2.31
C GLN A 111 -13.92 -2.45 2.51
N ILE A 112 -13.61 -1.26 3.04
CA ILE A 112 -14.56 -0.16 3.19
C ILE A 112 -15.18 0.20 1.84
N GLU A 113 -14.36 0.40 0.81
CA GLU A 113 -14.80 0.74 -0.54
C GLU A 113 -15.65 -0.35 -1.18
N SER A 114 -15.39 -1.63 -0.88
CA SER A 114 -16.20 -2.74 -1.37
C SER A 114 -17.60 -2.80 -0.74
N GLN A 115 -17.73 -2.32 0.50
CA GLN A 115 -18.98 -2.31 1.27
C GLN A 115 -19.79 -1.03 1.06
N LEU A 116 -19.15 0.05 0.58
CA LEU A 116 -19.76 1.37 0.41
C LEU A 116 -21.01 1.37 -0.51
N PRO A 117 -21.03 0.69 -1.68
CA PRO A 117 -22.24 0.63 -2.50
C PRO A 117 -23.45 0.02 -1.78
N TYR A 118 -23.21 -0.99 -0.93
CA TYR A 118 -24.26 -1.63 -0.15
C TYR A 118 -24.77 -0.70 0.97
N ALA A 119 -23.87 0.02 1.63
CA ALA A 119 -24.24 1.03 2.62
C ALA A 119 -25.08 2.16 2.01
N VAL A 120 -24.72 2.65 0.82
CA VAL A 120 -25.50 3.66 0.09
C VAL A 120 -26.88 3.11 -0.29
N ASP A 121 -26.96 1.87 -0.81
CA ASP A 121 -28.23 1.21 -1.13
C ASP A 121 -29.15 1.10 0.11
N GLN A 122 -28.58 0.83 1.30
CA GLN A 122 -29.34 0.82 2.56
C GLN A 122 -29.87 2.22 2.93
N ILE A 123 -29.05 3.26 2.79
CA ILE A 123 -29.48 4.65 3.05
C ILE A 123 -30.62 5.03 2.11
N VAL A 124 -30.48 4.75 0.81
CA VAL A 124 -31.49 5.04 -0.22
C VAL A 124 -32.80 4.32 0.10
N SER A 125 -32.73 3.03 0.45
CA SER A 125 -33.89 2.23 0.83
C SER A 125 -34.62 2.82 2.04
N ALA A 126 -33.88 3.22 3.08
CA ALA A 126 -34.45 3.85 4.26
C ALA A 126 -35.11 5.19 3.93
N VAL A 127 -34.47 6.06 3.13
CA VAL A 127 -35.04 7.35 2.70
C VAL A 127 -36.31 7.13 1.86
N ARG A 128 -36.33 6.13 0.98
CA ARG A 128 -37.51 5.77 0.18
C ARG A 128 -38.70 5.31 1.02
N THR A 129 -38.47 4.79 2.23
CA THR A 129 -39.54 4.48 3.20
C THR A 129 -40.05 5.71 3.97
N GLY A 130 -39.62 6.92 3.59
CA GLY A 130 -39.99 8.18 4.23
C GLY A 130 -39.19 8.49 5.50
N LYS A 131 -38.10 7.77 5.78
CA LYS A 131 -37.25 8.08 6.94
C LYS A 131 -36.41 9.32 6.65
N PRO A 132 -36.22 10.22 7.62
CA PRO A 132 -35.28 11.33 7.49
C PRO A 132 -33.87 10.81 7.16
N LEU A 133 -33.14 11.50 6.30
CA LEU A 133 -31.80 11.08 5.87
C LEU A 133 -30.84 10.87 7.04
N ALA A 134 -30.91 11.71 8.08
CA ALA A 134 -30.12 11.54 9.30
C ALA A 134 -30.40 10.18 9.99
N VAL A 135 -31.67 9.75 10.04
CA VAL A 135 -32.06 8.44 10.60
C VAL A 135 -31.56 7.30 9.73
N ALA A 136 -31.59 7.46 8.40
CA ALA A 136 -31.06 6.46 7.47
C ALA A 136 -29.55 6.26 7.64
N VAL A 137 -28.78 7.35 7.77
CA VAL A 137 -27.32 7.30 8.03
C VAL A 137 -27.03 6.62 9.37
N ASN A 138 -27.78 6.96 10.42
CA ASN A 138 -27.63 6.33 11.73
C ASN A 138 -27.98 4.83 11.70
N ALA A 139 -28.98 4.41 10.92
CA ALA A 139 -29.32 3.00 10.77
C ALA A 139 -28.17 2.18 10.15
N VAL A 140 -27.44 2.75 9.18
CA VAL A 140 -26.26 2.09 8.59
C VAL A 140 -25.07 2.08 9.55
N ALA A 141 -24.93 3.08 10.41
CA ALA A 141 -23.94 3.04 11.48
C ALA A 141 -24.18 1.86 12.45
N ASP A 142 -25.43 1.59 12.79
CA ASP A 142 -25.78 0.53 13.77
C ASP A 142 -25.86 -0.88 13.16
N THR A 143 -26.35 -1.00 11.92
CA THR A 143 -26.65 -2.31 11.29
C THR A 143 -25.76 -2.65 10.09
N GLY A 144 -24.94 -1.70 9.64
CA GLY A 144 -24.06 -1.89 8.49
C GLY A 144 -22.91 -2.86 8.76
N GLN A 145 -22.36 -3.40 7.68
CA GLN A 145 -21.20 -4.29 7.75
C GLN A 145 -19.94 -3.51 8.17
N MET A 146 -19.18 -4.09 9.10
CA MET A 146 -17.83 -3.60 9.42
C MET A 146 -16.86 -4.00 8.30
N PRO A 147 -15.86 -3.17 7.94
CA PRO A 147 -15.47 -1.90 8.57
C PRO A 147 -16.21 -0.63 8.13
N ALA A 148 -17.01 -0.64 7.06
CA ALA A 148 -17.62 0.59 6.53
C ALA A 148 -18.59 1.27 7.53
N SER A 149 -19.34 0.48 8.31
CA SER A 149 -20.25 1.02 9.33
C SER A 149 -19.56 1.89 10.37
N ARG A 150 -18.26 1.67 10.66
CA ARG A 150 -17.50 2.51 11.62
C ARG A 150 -17.26 3.94 11.14
N GLU A 151 -17.19 4.17 9.83
CA GLU A 151 -17.08 5.52 9.27
C GLU A 151 -18.45 6.23 9.37
N PHE A 152 -19.55 5.53 9.06
CA PHE A 152 -20.90 6.05 9.32
C PHE A 152 -21.16 6.28 10.83
N GLU A 153 -20.59 5.46 11.70
CA GLU A 153 -20.65 5.65 13.16
C GLU A 153 -19.98 6.95 13.60
N ARG A 154 -18.93 7.43 12.91
CA ARG A 154 -18.33 8.74 13.20
C ARG A 154 -19.30 9.86 12.93
N ILE A 155 -19.96 9.81 11.77
CA ILE A 155 -20.98 10.78 11.38
C ILE A 155 -22.14 10.73 12.39
N ALA A 156 -22.60 9.53 12.76
CA ALA A 156 -23.66 9.33 13.76
C ALA A 156 -23.28 9.87 15.14
N ARG A 157 -22.03 9.68 15.59
CA ARG A 157 -21.55 10.24 16.85
C ARG A 157 -21.55 11.77 16.85
N GLU A 158 -21.14 12.40 15.76
CA GLU A 158 -21.20 13.85 15.64
C GLU A 158 -22.64 14.37 15.70
N GLN A 159 -23.58 13.67 15.06
CA GLN A 159 -25.01 14.00 15.18
C GLN A 159 -25.53 13.87 16.61
N LYS A 160 -25.13 12.83 17.35
CA LYS A 160 -25.49 12.66 18.77
C LYS A 160 -24.95 13.80 19.65
N LEU A 161 -23.87 14.46 19.22
CA LEU A 161 -23.30 15.64 19.89
C LEU A 161 -23.99 16.96 19.47
N GLY A 162 -25.06 16.89 18.66
CA GLY A 162 -25.83 18.06 18.22
C GLY A 162 -25.31 18.73 16.96
N ILE A 163 -24.30 18.16 16.28
CA ILE A 163 -23.80 18.67 15.00
C ILE A 163 -24.80 18.30 13.89
N GLY A 164 -25.13 19.25 13.02
CA GLY A 164 -26.04 18.99 11.90
C GLY A 164 -25.48 17.95 10.92
N LEU A 165 -26.34 17.13 10.31
CA LEU A 165 -25.95 16.08 9.35
C LEU A 165 -25.01 16.61 8.26
N VAL A 166 -25.36 17.76 7.67
CA VAL A 166 -24.61 18.38 6.59
C VAL A 166 -23.18 18.73 7.02
N GLU A 167 -23.03 19.25 8.24
CA GLU A 167 -21.73 19.62 8.78
C GLU A 167 -20.91 18.38 9.17
N ALA A 168 -21.56 17.35 9.74
CA ALA A 168 -20.90 16.09 10.06
C ALA A 168 -20.38 15.37 8.80
N LEU A 169 -21.15 15.36 7.71
CA LEU A 169 -20.72 14.80 6.41
C LEU A 169 -19.55 15.59 5.81
N ASP A 170 -19.57 16.92 5.87
CA ASP A 170 -18.49 17.77 5.35
C ASP A 170 -17.19 17.58 6.15
N ARG A 171 -17.28 17.49 7.49
CA ARG A 171 -16.13 17.15 8.35
C ARG A 171 -15.59 15.76 8.04
N HIS A 172 -16.47 14.77 7.90
CA HIS A 172 -16.08 13.42 7.55
C HIS A 172 -15.38 13.36 6.19
N GLY A 173 -15.95 13.96 5.15
CA GLY A 173 -15.39 14.01 3.79
C GLY A 173 -14.02 14.69 3.69
N ARG A 174 -13.69 15.61 4.60
CA ARG A 174 -12.35 16.24 4.67
C ARG A 174 -11.30 15.34 5.28
N THR A 175 -11.69 14.40 6.15
CA THR A 175 -10.78 13.54 6.91
C THR A 175 -10.62 12.15 6.29
N VAL A 176 -11.64 11.64 5.61
CA VAL A 176 -11.60 10.31 4.98
C VAL A 176 -10.61 10.32 3.80
N PRO A 177 -9.70 9.33 3.66
CA PRO A 177 -8.77 9.25 2.53
C PRO A 177 -9.38 8.62 1.27
N SER A 178 -10.50 7.88 1.37
CA SER A 178 -11.16 7.25 0.22
C SER A 178 -11.90 8.28 -0.64
N LEU A 179 -11.57 8.34 -1.93
CA LEU A 179 -12.22 9.23 -2.90
C LEU A 179 -13.72 8.89 -3.05
N HIS A 180 -14.07 7.61 -3.12
CA HIS A 180 -15.46 7.17 -3.25
C HIS A 180 -16.30 7.59 -2.06
N PHE A 181 -15.75 7.50 -0.85
CA PHE A 181 -16.44 7.94 0.36
C PHE A 181 -16.67 9.46 0.34
N LYS A 182 -15.68 10.25 -0.08
CA LYS A 182 -15.84 11.71 -0.25
C LYS A 182 -16.96 12.06 -1.22
N MET A 183 -17.06 11.33 -2.33
CA MET A 183 -18.12 11.54 -3.32
C MET A 183 -19.50 11.27 -2.71
N VAL A 184 -19.64 10.19 -1.94
CA VAL A 184 -20.87 9.85 -1.22
C VAL A 184 -21.21 10.93 -0.18
N ASP A 185 -20.26 11.34 0.66
CA ASP A 185 -20.48 12.38 1.67
C ASP A 185 -20.92 13.71 1.05
N ALA A 186 -20.26 14.12 -0.03
CA ALA A 186 -20.59 15.35 -0.75
C ALA A 186 -22.01 15.29 -1.34
N ALA A 187 -22.37 14.16 -1.95
CA ALA A 187 -23.69 13.99 -2.56
C ALA A 187 -24.81 13.88 -1.49
N LEU A 188 -24.60 13.12 -0.42
CA LEU A 188 -25.52 13.08 0.73
C LEU A 188 -25.68 14.46 1.37
N GLY A 189 -24.58 15.21 1.50
CA GLY A 189 -24.59 16.56 2.03
C GLY A 189 -25.33 17.55 1.13
N LEU A 190 -25.23 17.39 -0.20
CA LEU A 190 -25.97 18.19 -1.18
C LEU A 190 -27.48 17.95 -1.05
N PHE A 191 -27.92 16.68 -1.05
CA PHE A 191 -29.33 16.34 -0.92
C PHE A 191 -29.90 16.73 0.45
N ALA A 192 -29.11 16.59 1.52
CA ALA A 192 -29.50 17.04 2.85
C ALA A 192 -29.75 18.55 2.94
N ARG A 193 -29.03 19.38 2.17
CA ARG A 193 -29.24 20.85 2.11
C ARG A 193 -30.46 21.23 1.29
N GLN A 194 -30.72 20.49 0.21
CA GLN A 194 -31.76 20.82 -0.75
C GLN A 194 -33.16 20.74 -0.12
N GLY A 195 -33.37 19.74 0.74
CA GLY A 195 -34.67 19.50 1.37
C GLY A 195 -35.76 19.09 0.36
N GLY A 196 -36.84 18.49 0.84
CA GLY A 196 -37.93 17.98 -0.03
C GLY A 196 -37.78 16.49 -0.38
N ASP A 197 -38.37 16.07 -1.50
CA ASP A 197 -38.27 14.68 -1.95
C ASP A 197 -36.91 14.41 -2.60
N ILE A 198 -36.01 13.85 -1.80
CA ILE A 198 -34.68 13.43 -2.23
C ILE A 198 -34.63 11.95 -2.59
N SER A 199 -35.76 11.24 -2.54
CA SER A 199 -35.79 9.78 -2.74
C SER A 199 -35.36 9.38 -4.16
N GLU A 200 -35.85 10.11 -5.16
CA GLU A 200 -35.55 9.88 -6.57
C GLU A 200 -34.10 10.30 -6.92
N PRO A 201 -33.64 11.54 -6.63
CA PRO A 201 -32.25 11.94 -6.86
C PRO A 201 -31.22 11.03 -6.15
N LEU A 202 -31.52 10.61 -4.92
CA LEU A 202 -30.65 9.72 -4.16
C LEU A 202 -30.60 8.31 -4.77
N THR A 203 -31.71 7.83 -5.34
CA THR A 203 -31.77 6.54 -6.05
C THR A 203 -30.93 6.58 -7.32
N GLU A 204 -30.99 7.66 -8.10
CA GLU A 204 -30.15 7.85 -9.28
C GLU A 204 -28.67 7.91 -8.89
N MET A 205 -28.33 8.68 -7.85
CA MET A 205 -26.97 8.75 -7.31
C MET A 205 -26.45 7.36 -6.93
N SER A 206 -27.23 6.53 -6.23
CA SER A 206 -26.80 5.18 -5.85
C SER A 206 -26.49 4.32 -7.08
N LYS A 207 -27.34 4.39 -8.12
CA LYS A 207 -27.12 3.66 -9.38
C LYS A 207 -25.83 4.13 -10.06
N SER A 208 -25.66 5.43 -10.25
CA SER A 208 -24.45 5.99 -10.88
C SER A 208 -23.18 5.67 -10.09
N PHE A 209 -23.23 5.77 -8.77
CA PHE A 209 -22.11 5.41 -7.90
C PHE A 209 -21.72 3.93 -8.07
N LYS A 210 -22.71 3.02 -8.12
CA LYS A 210 -22.49 1.59 -8.32
C LYS A 210 -21.90 1.28 -9.69
N GLU A 211 -22.28 2.03 -10.72
CA GLU A 211 -21.67 1.92 -12.06
C GLU A 211 -20.21 2.37 -12.05
N ILE A 212 -19.90 3.51 -11.43
CA ILE A 212 -18.52 3.99 -11.26
C ILE A 212 -17.68 2.93 -10.52
N TRP A 213 -18.19 2.40 -9.41
CA TRP A 213 -17.50 1.35 -8.65
C TRP A 213 -17.26 0.08 -9.48
N LYS A 214 -18.23 -0.37 -10.28
CA LYS A 214 -18.07 -1.52 -11.18
C LYS A 214 -17.02 -1.25 -12.26
N LEU A 215 -16.95 -0.02 -12.78
CA LEU A 215 -15.94 0.38 -13.75
C LEU A 215 -14.54 0.34 -13.15
N ASP A 216 -14.35 0.86 -11.93
CA ASP A 216 -13.06 0.80 -11.24
C ASP A 216 -12.64 -0.63 -10.91
N GLN A 217 -13.58 -1.49 -10.50
CA GLN A 217 -13.30 -2.91 -10.35
C GLN A 217 -12.89 -3.57 -11.67
N LYS A 218 -13.52 -3.19 -12.78
CA LYS A 218 -13.16 -3.71 -14.10
C LYS A 218 -11.76 -3.25 -14.54
N ILE A 219 -11.41 -2.00 -14.28
CA ILE A 219 -10.07 -1.45 -14.58
C ILE A 219 -9.00 -2.13 -13.71
N THR A 220 -9.26 -2.30 -12.42
CA THR A 220 -8.31 -2.94 -11.48
C THR A 220 -8.12 -4.42 -11.78
N THR A 221 -9.20 -5.16 -12.09
CA THR A 221 -9.12 -6.57 -12.47
C THR A 221 -8.44 -6.77 -13.82
N SER A 222 -8.80 -5.98 -14.84
CA SER A 222 -8.17 -6.03 -16.16
C SER A 222 -6.68 -5.67 -16.11
N SER A 223 -6.30 -4.63 -15.36
CA SER A 223 -4.89 -4.27 -15.17
C SER A 223 -4.12 -5.31 -14.35
N SER A 224 -4.76 -5.98 -13.39
CA SER A 224 -4.15 -7.08 -12.64
C SER A 224 -3.86 -8.27 -13.55
N GLN A 225 -4.79 -8.61 -14.45
CA GLN A 225 -4.62 -9.67 -15.44
C GLN A 225 -3.45 -9.35 -16.40
N ALA A 226 -3.37 -8.13 -16.91
CA ALA A 226 -2.24 -7.69 -17.76
C ALA A 226 -0.89 -7.81 -17.01
N ARG A 227 -0.85 -7.39 -15.74
CA ARG A 227 0.36 -7.50 -14.89
C ARG A 227 0.72 -8.95 -14.54
N MET A 228 -0.26 -9.84 -14.41
CA MET A 228 -0.03 -11.27 -14.20
C MET A 228 0.57 -11.89 -15.46
N ASN A 229 -0.03 -11.65 -16.62
CA ASN A 229 0.46 -12.17 -17.90
C ASN A 229 1.89 -11.68 -18.19
N PHE A 230 2.17 -10.40 -17.94
CA PHE A 230 3.53 -9.86 -18.05
C PHE A 230 4.53 -10.63 -17.15
N ARG A 231 4.17 -10.91 -15.89
CA ARG A 231 5.03 -11.68 -14.98
C ARG A 231 5.22 -13.12 -15.44
N VAL A 232 4.17 -13.77 -15.93
CA VAL A 232 4.23 -15.16 -16.41
C VAL A 232 5.10 -15.27 -17.67
N VAL A 233 4.93 -14.38 -18.65
CA VAL A 233 5.72 -14.41 -19.90
C VAL A 233 7.20 -14.14 -19.62
N ASN A 234 7.52 -13.11 -18.85
CA ASN A 234 8.91 -12.77 -18.57
C ASN A 234 9.58 -13.75 -17.60
N GLY A 235 8.85 -14.21 -16.58
CA GLY A 235 9.31 -15.25 -15.66
C GLY A 235 9.54 -16.59 -16.35
N GLY A 236 8.62 -16.98 -17.26
CA GLY A 236 8.75 -18.20 -18.05
C GLY A 236 9.94 -18.19 -19.00
N ALA A 237 10.21 -17.06 -19.66
CA ALA A 237 11.39 -16.91 -20.51
C ALA A 237 12.70 -17.05 -19.71
N LEU A 238 12.79 -16.38 -18.55
CA LEU A 238 13.97 -16.50 -17.67
C LEU A 238 14.13 -17.92 -17.13
N PHE A 239 13.01 -18.56 -16.75
CA PHE A 239 13.00 -19.94 -16.28
C PHE A 239 13.51 -20.91 -17.35
N MET A 240 13.09 -20.75 -18.61
CA MET A 240 13.59 -21.55 -19.74
C MET A 240 15.10 -21.38 -19.93
N ILE A 241 15.62 -20.14 -19.87
CA ILE A 241 17.06 -19.87 -19.98
C ILE A 241 17.83 -20.58 -18.86
N LEU A 242 17.35 -20.48 -17.61
CA LEU A 242 17.96 -21.16 -16.46
C LEU A 242 17.91 -22.68 -16.61
N MET A 243 16.79 -23.21 -17.09
CA MET A 243 16.62 -24.65 -17.26
C MET A 243 17.58 -25.20 -18.33
N ILE A 244 17.80 -24.47 -19.43
CA ILE A 244 18.80 -24.83 -20.45
C ILE A 244 20.21 -24.73 -19.85
N PHE A 245 20.49 -23.68 -19.07
CA PHE A 245 21.80 -23.46 -18.44
C PHE A 245 22.21 -24.59 -17.48
N PHE A 246 21.28 -25.09 -16.66
CA PHE A 246 21.56 -26.18 -15.73
C PHE A 246 21.34 -27.58 -16.32
N GLY A 247 20.42 -27.72 -17.28
CA GLY A 247 20.03 -29.01 -17.83
C GLY A 247 20.86 -29.48 -19.03
N GLN A 248 21.36 -28.54 -19.86
CA GLN A 248 22.10 -28.86 -21.09
C GLN A 248 23.23 -27.83 -21.33
N PRO A 249 24.32 -27.87 -20.54
CA PRO A 249 25.44 -26.93 -20.69
C PRO A 249 26.10 -27.02 -22.08
N GLU A 250 26.11 -28.19 -22.71
CA GLU A 250 26.64 -28.41 -24.07
C GLU A 250 25.92 -27.55 -25.13
N LEU A 251 24.63 -27.23 -24.93
CA LEU A 251 23.86 -26.40 -25.84
C LEU A 251 24.32 -24.94 -25.80
N ILE A 252 24.69 -24.46 -24.61
CA ILE A 252 25.23 -23.12 -24.39
C ILE A 252 26.60 -23.00 -25.02
N ASP A 253 27.48 -23.98 -24.82
CA ASP A 253 28.81 -24.00 -25.45
C ASP A 253 28.72 -24.02 -26.98
N LYS A 254 27.72 -24.71 -27.54
CA LYS A 254 27.49 -24.71 -29.00
C LYS A 254 26.98 -23.37 -29.54
N VAL A 255 26.16 -22.64 -28.77
CA VAL A 255 25.65 -21.31 -29.13
C VAL A 255 26.73 -20.24 -29.00
N PHE A 256 27.55 -20.28 -27.94
CA PHE A 256 28.62 -19.31 -27.72
C PHE A 256 29.93 -19.67 -28.44
N GLY A 257 30.12 -20.92 -28.87
CA GLY A 257 31.31 -21.37 -29.58
C GLY A 257 31.33 -21.02 -31.08
N ASN A 258 30.20 -20.61 -31.67
CA ASN A 258 30.10 -20.26 -33.09
C ASN A 258 29.66 -18.79 -33.25
N ALA A 259 30.34 -18.04 -34.13
CA ALA A 259 30.02 -16.64 -34.43
C ALA A 259 28.55 -16.44 -34.85
N ILE A 260 27.98 -17.41 -35.57
CA ILE A 260 26.56 -17.38 -35.98
C ILE A 260 25.62 -17.50 -34.76
N GLY A 261 25.96 -18.35 -33.78
CA GLY A 261 25.16 -18.56 -32.57
C GLY A 261 25.12 -17.31 -31.68
N ILE A 262 26.26 -16.62 -31.56
CA ILE A 262 26.35 -15.34 -30.84
C ILE A 262 25.46 -14.27 -31.51
N VAL A 263 25.50 -14.16 -32.85
CA VAL A 263 24.66 -13.20 -33.59
C VAL A 263 23.17 -13.47 -33.36
N ILE A 264 22.75 -14.73 -33.44
CA ILE A 264 21.34 -15.12 -33.19
C ILE A 264 20.94 -14.80 -31.74
N ALA A 265 21.81 -15.07 -30.77
CA ALA A 265 21.56 -14.76 -29.37
C ALA A 265 21.41 -13.24 -29.13
N ILE A 266 22.26 -12.41 -29.76
CA ILE A 266 22.19 -10.95 -29.67
C ILE A 266 20.88 -10.44 -30.29
N VAL A 267 20.51 -10.90 -31.48
CA VAL A 267 19.26 -10.52 -32.15
C VAL A 267 18.05 -10.92 -31.32
N GLY A 268 18.04 -12.14 -30.78
CA GLY A 268 17.00 -12.63 -29.88
C GLY A 268 16.89 -11.78 -28.60
N ALA A 269 18.02 -11.41 -28.00
CA ALA A 269 18.06 -10.54 -26.82
C ALA A 269 17.51 -9.14 -27.12
N ILE A 270 17.84 -8.55 -28.28
CA ILE A 270 17.32 -7.23 -28.69
C ILE A 270 15.80 -7.29 -28.93
N LEU A 271 15.30 -8.32 -29.62
CA LEU A 271 13.87 -8.54 -29.83
C LEU A 271 13.13 -8.70 -28.50
N TYR A 272 13.68 -9.51 -27.59
CA TYR A 272 13.12 -9.71 -26.25
C TYR A 272 13.10 -8.40 -25.44
N ALA A 273 14.20 -7.65 -25.44
CA ALA A 273 14.30 -6.36 -24.73
C ALA A 273 13.30 -5.34 -25.29
N THR A 274 13.11 -5.30 -26.61
CA THR A 274 12.13 -4.42 -27.27
C THR A 274 10.71 -4.79 -26.87
N GLY A 275 10.35 -6.07 -26.90
CA GLY A 275 9.05 -6.57 -26.46
C GLY A 275 8.79 -6.29 -24.98
N PHE A 276 9.79 -6.51 -24.13
CA PHE A 276 9.74 -6.17 -22.70
C PHE A 276 9.46 -4.68 -22.46
N PHE A 277 10.16 -3.80 -23.20
CA PHE A 277 9.99 -2.36 -23.08
C PHE A 277 8.59 -1.91 -23.52
N TRP A 278 8.10 -2.41 -24.65
CA TRP A 278 6.75 -2.12 -25.14
C TRP A 278 5.67 -2.55 -24.15
N MET A 279 5.73 -3.78 -23.65
CA MET A 279 4.80 -4.26 -22.63
C MET A 279 4.85 -3.40 -21.36
N ARG A 280 6.06 -3.00 -20.92
CA ARG A 280 6.21 -2.12 -19.76
C ARG A 280 5.61 -0.74 -19.99
N SER A 281 5.71 -0.20 -21.21
CA SER A 281 5.14 1.11 -21.55
C SER A 281 3.61 1.09 -21.50
N MET A 282 2.98 0.05 -22.06
CA MET A 282 1.52 -0.10 -22.02
C MET A 282 0.96 -0.20 -20.60
N MET A 283 1.69 -0.85 -19.68
CA MET A 283 1.25 -1.00 -18.28
C MET A 283 1.33 0.29 -17.45
N LYS A 284 2.10 1.30 -17.85
CA LYS A 284 2.22 2.57 -17.11
C LYS A 284 1.05 3.53 -17.33
N VAL A 285 0.24 3.31 -18.37
CA VAL A 285 -0.79 4.26 -18.83
C VAL A 285 -2.11 4.14 -18.06
N SER A 286 -2.23 3.24 -17.09
CA SER A 286 -3.45 3.03 -16.28
C SER A 286 -3.33 3.46 -14.81
N VAL A 287 -2.48 4.44 -14.52
CA VAL A 287 -2.41 5.16 -13.23
C VAL A 287 -2.29 6.65 -13.46
#